data_AF-E3QWA0-F1
#
_entry.id   AF-E3QWA0-F1
#
_cell.length_a   1.000
_cell.length_b   1.000
_cell.length_c   1.000
_cell.angle_alpha   90.00
_cell.angle_beta   90.00
_cell.angle_gamma   90.00
#
_symmetry.space_group_name_H-M   'P 1'
#
loop_
_entity.id
_entity.type
_entity.pdbx_description
1 polymer ?
#
loop_
_entity_poly.entity_id
_entity_poly.type
_entity_poly.pdbx_seq_one_letter_code
_entity_poly.pdbx_strand_id
1 'polypeptide(L)'
;MKAAVILSLVSFALGSVLEKRECSGNNCNRQVTGTRPGLLPISDRKADCTSFLKATVTPSPTTVTITVTAGPARIRRDGQIVNREVTEFPTVIPAYASSCDDAAEYSSACSCWGITAVTTTAPRPTVTTTTTVDYCDDL
;
A
#
# COMPACT_ATOMS: atom_id res chain seq x y z
N MET A 1 -17.58 57.73 -36.58
CA MET A 1 -17.59 56.64 -35.58
C MET A 1 -16.44 55.69 -35.89
N LYS A 2 -15.42 55.60 -35.04
CA LYS A 2 -14.35 54.60 -35.16
C LYS A 2 -14.19 53.97 -33.78
N ALA A 3 -14.77 52.78 -33.61
CA ALA A 3 -14.65 52.00 -32.39
C ALA A 3 -13.28 51.30 -32.40
N ALA A 4 -12.46 51.58 -31.39
CA ALA A 4 -11.27 50.80 -31.11
C ALA A 4 -11.67 49.63 -30.21
N VAL A 5 -11.61 48.40 -30.75
CA VAL A 5 -11.82 47.17 -29.98
C VAL A 5 -10.51 46.82 -29.29
N ILE A 6 -10.47 46.98 -27.97
CA ILE A 6 -9.34 46.57 -27.13
C ILE A 6 -9.47 45.06 -26.90
N LEU A 7 -8.66 44.27 -27.60
CA LEU A 7 -8.58 42.83 -27.41
C LEU A 7 -7.64 42.54 -26.22
N SER A 8 -8.18 42.27 -25.04
CA SER A 8 -7.36 41.82 -23.91
C SER A 8 -7.01 40.34 -24.07
N LEU A 9 -5.73 40.07 -24.27
CA LEU A 9 -5.17 38.72 -24.25
C LEU A 9 -4.79 38.41 -22.80
N VAL A 10 -5.70 37.76 -22.07
CA VAL A 10 -5.38 37.19 -20.75
C VAL A 10 -4.63 35.88 -20.98
N SER A 11 -3.30 35.95 -20.97
CA SER A 11 -2.43 34.76 -21.01
C SER A 11 -2.48 34.02 -19.68
N PHE A 12 -3.27 32.95 -19.59
CA PHE A 12 -3.13 31.95 -18.53
C PHE A 12 -1.96 31.04 -18.87
N ALA A 13 -0.75 31.43 -18.47
CA ALA A 13 0.40 30.55 -18.47
C ALA A 13 0.28 29.59 -17.26
N LEU A 14 -0.38 28.44 -17.45
CA LEU A 14 -0.16 27.27 -16.59
C LEU A 14 1.21 26.71 -16.93
N GLY A 15 2.26 27.36 -16.43
CA GLY A 15 3.60 26.80 -16.39
C GLY A 15 3.56 25.59 -15.48
N SER A 16 3.42 24.39 -16.05
CA SER A 16 3.83 23.19 -15.35
C SER A 16 5.33 23.36 -15.12
N VAL A 17 5.70 23.66 -13.88
CA VAL A 17 7.08 23.62 -13.44
C VAL A 17 7.50 22.15 -13.61
N LEU A 18 8.08 21.82 -14.77
CA LEU A 18 8.91 20.63 -14.94
C LEU A 18 10.18 20.90 -14.14
N GLU A 19 10.05 20.85 -12.83
CA GLU A 19 11.19 20.80 -11.94
C GLU A 19 11.89 19.50 -12.30
N LYS A 20 13.09 19.63 -12.87
CA LYS A 20 13.95 18.49 -13.15
C LYS A 20 14.19 17.80 -11.81
N ARG A 21 13.43 16.74 -11.54
CA ARG A 21 13.66 15.91 -10.36
C ARG A 21 15.00 15.23 -10.59
N GLU A 22 16.03 15.70 -9.91
CA GLU A 22 17.35 15.08 -9.96
C GLU A 22 17.33 13.83 -9.08
N CYS A 23 16.71 12.77 -9.62
CA CYS A 23 16.94 11.44 -9.10
C CYS A 23 18.42 11.12 -9.20
N SER A 24 18.92 10.34 -8.25
CA SER A 24 20.29 9.82 -8.29
C SER A 24 20.54 9.19 -9.67
N GLY A 25 21.66 9.50 -10.32
CA GLY A 25 21.97 9.04 -11.67
C GLY A 25 22.31 7.55 -11.81
N ASN A 26 21.75 6.69 -10.95
CA ASN A 26 22.00 5.25 -10.88
C ASN A 26 21.19 4.44 -11.92
N ASN A 27 21.51 3.16 -12.05
CA ASN A 27 20.90 2.30 -13.05
C ASN A 27 19.44 1.95 -12.72
N CYS A 28 19.08 1.84 -11.42
CA CYS A 28 17.70 1.68 -10.97
C CYS A 28 16.83 2.85 -11.46
N ASN A 29 17.20 4.10 -11.18
CA ASN A 29 16.46 5.28 -11.64
C ASN A 29 16.38 5.35 -13.16
N ARG A 30 17.42 4.95 -13.90
CA ARG A 30 17.37 4.92 -15.36
C ARG A 30 16.34 3.92 -15.90
N GLN A 31 16.14 2.79 -15.24
CA GLN A 31 15.13 1.80 -15.62
C GLN A 31 13.72 2.20 -15.17
N VAL A 32 13.60 2.79 -13.98
CA VAL A 32 12.32 3.25 -13.44
C VAL A 32 11.87 4.52 -14.16
N THR A 33 12.61 5.62 -14.10
CA THR A 33 12.16 6.94 -14.55
C THR A 33 12.64 7.35 -15.94
N GLY A 34 13.62 6.63 -16.52
CA GLY A 34 14.28 7.01 -17.76
C GLY A 34 13.35 7.07 -18.98
N THR A 35 13.70 7.91 -19.96
CA THR A 35 12.91 8.17 -21.18
C THR A 35 13.54 7.60 -22.45
N ARG A 36 14.59 6.79 -22.34
CA ARG A 36 15.26 6.17 -23.51
C ARG A 36 14.34 5.15 -24.21
N PRO A 37 14.48 4.98 -25.54
CA PRO A 37 13.79 3.91 -26.26
C PRO A 37 14.09 2.51 -25.70
N GLY A 38 13.13 1.59 -25.85
CA GLY A 38 13.25 0.19 -25.39
C GLY A 38 12.88 -0.05 -23.91
N LEU A 39 12.47 1.00 -23.18
CA LEU A 39 11.89 0.85 -21.85
C LEU A 39 10.38 0.58 -21.94
N LEU A 40 9.85 -0.07 -20.91
CA LEU A 40 8.41 -0.21 -20.70
C LEU A 40 7.74 1.19 -20.71
N PRO A 41 6.52 1.34 -21.25
CA PRO A 41 5.82 2.63 -21.26
C PRO A 41 5.84 3.35 -19.91
N ILE A 42 5.91 4.68 -19.96
CA ILE A 42 5.92 5.51 -18.73
C ILE A 42 4.65 5.28 -17.90
N SER A 43 3.49 5.08 -18.55
CA SER A 43 2.23 4.76 -17.87
C SER A 43 2.34 3.52 -17.00
N ASP A 44 2.95 2.47 -17.55
CA ASP A 44 2.97 1.15 -16.93
C ASP A 44 3.93 1.16 -15.75
N ARG A 45 5.13 1.72 -15.93
CA ARG A 45 6.10 1.89 -14.83
C ARG A 45 5.56 2.79 -13.72
N LYS A 46 4.77 3.81 -14.04
CA LYS A 46 4.07 4.63 -13.03
C LYS A 46 2.97 3.85 -12.31
N ALA A 47 2.25 2.97 -13.01
CA ALA A 47 1.27 2.08 -12.41
C ALA A 47 1.93 1.05 -11.47
N ASP A 48 3.07 0.50 -11.89
CA ASP A 48 3.87 -0.41 -11.08
C ASP A 48 4.40 0.29 -9.83
N CYS A 49 4.93 1.50 -9.95
CA CYS A 49 5.34 2.30 -8.80
C CYS A 49 4.16 2.63 -7.86
N THR A 50 2.99 3.00 -8.41
CA THR A 50 1.78 3.25 -7.61
C THR A 50 1.36 2.00 -6.83
N SER A 51 1.45 0.83 -7.46
CA SER A 51 1.10 -0.45 -6.85
C SER A 51 2.14 -0.86 -5.80
N PHE A 52 3.41 -0.67 -6.07
CA PHE A 52 4.52 -1.03 -5.18
C PHE A 52 4.55 -0.17 -3.91
N LEU A 53 4.22 1.12 -4.03
CA LEU A 53 4.16 2.04 -2.89
C LEU A 53 2.85 1.95 -2.08
N LYS A 54 2.00 0.95 -2.37
CA LYS A 54 0.74 0.72 -1.66
C LYS A 54 0.94 -0.30 -0.52
N ALA A 55 0.89 0.18 0.72
CA ALA A 55 0.86 -0.66 1.90
C ALA A 55 -0.55 -1.18 2.19
N THR A 56 -0.67 -2.44 2.65
CA THR A 56 -1.94 -3.02 3.09
C THR A 56 -1.90 -3.31 4.58
N VAL A 57 -2.85 -2.74 5.30
CA VAL A 57 -3.03 -2.92 6.74
C VAL A 57 -4.17 -3.92 6.97
N THR A 58 -3.88 -5.03 7.64
CA THR A 58 -4.89 -6.01 8.08
C THR A 58 -5.17 -5.82 9.57
N PRO A 59 -6.35 -5.32 9.96
CA PRO A 59 -6.68 -5.05 11.36
C PRO A 59 -6.64 -6.29 12.25
N SER A 60 -6.45 -6.11 13.55
CA SER A 60 -6.60 -7.20 14.52
C SER A 60 -7.99 -7.86 14.41
N PRO A 61 -8.08 -9.20 14.43
CA PRO A 61 -9.36 -9.91 14.36
C PRO A 61 -10.31 -9.59 15.52
N THR A 62 -11.61 -9.68 15.22
CA THR A 62 -12.67 -9.73 16.25
C THR A 62 -12.85 -11.18 16.71
N THR A 63 -12.83 -11.43 18.02
CA THR A 63 -13.12 -12.75 18.60
C THR A 63 -14.61 -12.91 18.87
N VAL A 64 -15.19 -14.01 18.40
CA VAL A 64 -16.58 -14.43 18.67
C VAL A 64 -16.54 -15.70 19.50
N THR A 65 -17.06 -15.64 20.72
CA THR A 65 -17.13 -16.80 21.61
C THR A 65 -18.47 -17.52 21.44
N ILE A 66 -18.42 -18.81 21.11
CA ILE A 66 -19.59 -19.71 21.04
C ILE A 66 -19.57 -20.61 22.25
N THR A 67 -20.61 -20.55 23.07
CA THR A 67 -20.78 -21.45 24.21
C THR A 67 -21.51 -22.72 23.81
N VAL A 68 -20.91 -23.89 24.07
CA VAL A 68 -21.54 -25.21 23.85
C VAL A 68 -21.63 -25.97 25.17
N THR A 69 -22.82 -26.46 25.52
CA THR A 69 -23.00 -27.30 26.71
C THR A 69 -22.56 -28.73 26.40
N ALA A 70 -21.52 -29.22 27.05
CA ALA A 70 -21.06 -30.61 26.94
C ALA A 70 -20.73 -31.16 28.34
N GLY A 71 -21.05 -32.44 28.59
CA GLY A 71 -20.73 -33.15 29.84
C GLY A 71 -19.21 -33.23 30.13
N PRO A 72 -18.81 -33.87 31.24
CA PRO A 72 -17.58 -33.55 31.97
C PRO A 72 -16.32 -33.68 31.09
N ALA A 73 -15.68 -32.55 30.79
CA ALA A 73 -14.42 -32.51 30.05
C ALA A 73 -13.47 -31.42 30.59
N ARG A 74 -12.17 -31.75 30.60
CA ARG A 74 -11.11 -30.96 31.23
C ARG A 74 -10.84 -29.67 30.45
N ILE A 75 -10.97 -28.51 31.10
CA ILE A 75 -10.64 -27.21 30.49
C ILE A 75 -9.12 -27.06 30.31
N ARG A 76 -8.68 -26.93 29.06
CA ARG A 76 -7.32 -26.44 28.73
C ARG A 76 -7.39 -24.92 28.63
N ARG A 77 -6.56 -24.23 29.41
CA ARG A 77 -6.43 -22.77 29.35
C ARG A 77 -5.54 -22.44 28.15
N ASP A 78 -6.13 -22.25 26.98
CA ASP A 78 -5.38 -21.79 25.81
C ASP A 78 -4.92 -20.35 26.07
N GLY A 79 -3.61 -20.13 25.97
CA GLY A 79 -2.98 -18.83 26.20
C GLY A 79 -3.60 -17.78 25.30
N GLN A 80 -3.91 -16.61 25.88
CA GLN A 80 -4.42 -15.46 25.15
C GLN A 80 -3.42 -15.04 24.08
N ILE A 81 -3.66 -15.45 22.82
CA ILE A 81 -2.92 -14.96 21.67
C ILE A 81 -3.31 -13.48 21.53
N VAL A 82 -2.34 -12.59 21.78
CA VAL A 82 -2.54 -11.15 21.57
C VAL A 82 -2.58 -10.91 20.07
N ASN A 83 -3.79 -10.74 19.54
CA ASN A 83 -4.02 -10.49 18.12
C ASN A 83 -3.56 -9.08 17.73
N ARG A 84 -2.53 -8.99 16.87
CA ARG A 84 -1.98 -7.71 16.39
C ARG A 84 -2.32 -7.47 14.91
N GLU A 85 -2.56 -6.22 14.58
CA GLU A 85 -2.62 -5.71 13.21
C GLU A 85 -1.28 -5.94 12.48
N VAL A 86 -1.37 -6.31 11.20
CA VAL A 86 -0.21 -6.55 10.34
C VAL A 86 -0.24 -5.57 9.18
N THR A 87 0.90 -4.91 8.92
CA THR A 87 1.11 -4.06 7.75
C THR A 87 2.05 -4.77 6.78
N GLU A 88 1.58 -4.95 5.55
CA GLU A 88 2.34 -5.57 4.47
C GLU A 88 2.72 -4.54 3.40
N PHE A 89 3.95 -4.64 2.90
CA PHE A 89 4.48 -3.83 1.82
C PHE A 89 4.90 -4.74 0.66
N PRO A 90 4.63 -4.36 -0.60
CA PRO A 90 5.18 -5.04 -1.75
C PRO A 90 6.72 -5.08 -1.70
N THR A 91 7.29 -6.25 -1.99
CA THR A 91 8.76 -6.45 -2.03
C THR A 91 9.26 -6.99 -3.36
N VAL A 92 8.35 -7.45 -4.24
CA VAL A 92 8.70 -8.01 -5.54
C VAL A 92 8.99 -6.89 -6.52
N ILE A 93 10.27 -6.76 -6.89
CA ILE A 93 10.72 -5.79 -7.89
C ILE A 93 10.30 -6.28 -9.28
N PRO A 94 9.67 -5.43 -10.12
CA PRO A 94 9.36 -5.78 -11.49
C PRO A 94 10.61 -6.15 -12.30
N ALA A 95 10.50 -7.14 -13.18
CA ALA A 95 11.65 -7.66 -13.94
C ALA A 95 12.39 -6.60 -14.78
N TYR A 96 11.70 -5.54 -15.24
CA TYR A 96 12.32 -4.45 -16.01
C TYR A 96 13.23 -3.56 -15.15
N ALA A 97 13.07 -3.59 -13.82
CA ALA A 97 13.80 -2.81 -12.84
C ALA A 97 14.92 -3.64 -12.19
N SER A 98 15.50 -4.56 -12.95
CA SER A 98 16.53 -5.50 -12.50
C SER A 98 17.83 -4.85 -12.01
N SER A 99 18.01 -3.54 -12.19
CA SER A 99 19.13 -2.78 -11.63
C SER A 99 18.80 -2.12 -10.28
N CYS A 100 17.64 -2.38 -9.70
CA CYS A 100 17.35 -2.04 -8.32
C CYS A 100 17.74 -3.23 -7.44
N ASP A 101 18.60 -3.01 -6.47
CA ASP A 101 19.18 -4.06 -5.61
C ASP A 101 18.14 -4.61 -4.63
N ASP A 102 17.22 -3.76 -4.17
CA ASP A 102 16.17 -4.14 -3.22
C ASP A 102 14.90 -3.27 -3.35
N ALA A 103 13.89 -3.61 -2.54
CA ALA A 103 12.62 -2.91 -2.46
C ALA A 103 12.76 -1.45 -2.02
N ALA A 104 13.76 -1.12 -1.20
CA ALA A 104 14.01 0.24 -0.74
C ALA A 104 14.57 1.11 -1.88
N GLU A 105 15.45 0.56 -2.72
CA GLU A 105 15.95 1.28 -3.88
C GLU A 105 14.84 1.51 -4.92
N TYR A 106 14.02 0.50 -5.20
CA TYR A 106 12.90 0.64 -6.12
C TYR A 106 11.86 1.66 -5.61
N SER A 107 11.50 1.61 -4.31
CA SER A 107 10.59 2.59 -3.70
C SER A 107 11.14 4.01 -3.69
N SER A 108 12.47 4.17 -3.51
CA SER A 108 13.16 5.45 -3.62
C SER A 108 13.08 6.02 -5.04
N ALA A 109 13.27 5.18 -6.07
CA ALA A 109 13.13 5.58 -7.46
C ALA A 109 11.69 6.03 -7.80
N CYS A 110 10.69 5.30 -7.32
CA CYS A 110 9.28 5.66 -7.46
C CYS A 110 8.94 6.99 -6.75
N SER A 111 9.44 7.18 -5.53
CA SER A 111 9.28 8.41 -4.76
C SER A 111 9.95 9.60 -5.46
N CYS A 112 11.14 9.37 -6.03
CA CYS A 112 11.82 10.37 -6.82
C CYS A 112 11.03 10.74 -8.09
N TRP A 113 10.30 9.81 -8.69
CA TRP A 113 9.38 10.11 -9.80
C TRP A 113 8.16 10.95 -9.38
N GLY A 114 8.00 11.21 -8.07
CA GLY A 114 6.89 11.97 -7.51
C GLY A 114 5.66 11.14 -7.17
N ILE A 115 5.79 9.81 -7.12
CA ILE A 115 4.70 8.92 -6.70
C ILE A 115 4.75 8.80 -5.19
N THR A 116 3.62 9.08 -4.54
CA THR A 116 3.51 9.06 -3.08
C THR A 116 3.00 7.72 -2.60
N ALA A 117 3.57 7.23 -1.49
CA ALA A 117 3.07 6.04 -0.83
C ALA A 117 1.65 6.22 -0.31
N VAL A 118 0.86 5.14 -0.37
CA VAL A 118 -0.52 5.11 0.08
C VAL A 118 -0.76 3.87 0.94
N THR A 119 -1.67 3.97 1.89
CA THR A 119 -2.04 2.86 2.76
C THR A 119 -3.50 2.51 2.53
N THR A 120 -3.80 1.21 2.44
CA THR A 120 -5.16 0.70 2.38
C THR A 120 -5.42 -0.23 3.57
N THR A 121 -6.63 -0.21 4.11
CA THR A 121 -7.04 -1.10 5.19
C THR A 121 -7.89 -2.22 4.61
N ALA A 122 -7.47 -3.46 4.81
CA ALA A 122 -8.21 -4.66 4.46
C ALA A 122 -9.40 -4.89 5.43
N PRO A 123 -10.38 -5.72 5.06
CA PRO A 123 -11.46 -6.10 5.98
C PRO A 123 -10.93 -6.70 7.28
N ARG A 124 -11.59 -6.40 8.40
CA ARG A 124 -11.24 -7.00 9.69
C ARG A 124 -11.58 -8.50 9.69
N PRO A 125 -10.64 -9.40 10.04
CA PRO A 125 -10.93 -10.82 10.17
C PRO A 125 -11.78 -11.13 11.41
N THR A 126 -12.50 -12.25 11.39
CA THR A 126 -13.27 -12.77 12.53
C THR A 126 -12.68 -14.11 12.95
N VAL A 127 -12.41 -14.28 14.24
CA VAL A 127 -11.95 -15.52 14.85
C VAL A 127 -13.06 -16.07 15.73
N THR A 128 -13.42 -17.33 15.54
CA THR A 128 -14.44 -18.01 16.36
C THR A 128 -13.76 -18.89 17.40
N THR A 129 -14.09 -18.65 18.67
CA THR A 129 -13.62 -19.45 19.81
C THR A 129 -14.81 -20.23 20.36
N THR A 130 -14.71 -21.54 20.48
CA THR A 130 -15.75 -22.35 21.13
C THR A 130 -15.36 -22.60 22.60
N THR A 131 -16.21 -22.16 23.52
CA THR A 131 -16.06 -22.42 24.96
C THR A 131 -17.13 -23.39 25.43
N THR A 132 -16.76 -24.36 26.25
CA THR A 132 -17.73 -25.23 26.91
C THR A 132 -17.99 -24.75 28.34
N VAL A 133 -19.25 -24.47 28.68
CA VAL A 133 -19.64 -24.13 30.07
C VAL A 133 -20.09 -25.41 30.75
N ASP A 134 -19.37 -25.79 31.81
CA ASP A 134 -19.70 -26.87 32.72
C ASP A 134 -20.47 -26.27 33.90
N TYR A 135 -21.71 -26.71 34.13
CA TYR A 135 -22.48 -26.34 35.31
C TYR A 135 -22.28 -27.47 36.32
N CYS A 136 -21.33 -27.28 37.24
CA CYS A 136 -21.35 -28.05 38.48
C CYS A 136 -22.44 -27.42 39.35
N ASP A 137 -23.63 -28.03 39.38
CA ASP A 137 -24.60 -27.74 40.44
C ASP A 137 -24.00 -28.23 41.77
N ASP A 138 -23.63 -27.30 42.65
CA ASP A 138 -23.33 -27.57 44.05
C ASP A 138 -24.60 -28.14 44.73
N LEU A 139 -24.75 -29.47 44.73
CA LEU A 139 -25.77 -30.24 45.46
C LEU A 139 -25.22 -30.81 46.78
#